data_AF-A0AAW8KH49-F1
#
_entry.id   AF-A0AAW8KH49-F1
#
_cell.length_a   1.000
_cell.length_b   1.000
_cell.length_c   1.000
_cell.angle_alpha   90.00
_cell.angle_beta   90.00
_cell.angle_gamma   90.00
#
_symmetry.space_group_name_H-M   'P 1'
#
loop_
_entity.id
_entity.type
_entity.pdbx_description
1 polymer ?
#
loop_
_entity_poly.entity_id
_entity_poly.type
_entity_poly.pdbx_seq_one_letter_code
_entity_poly.pdbx_strand_id
1 'polypeptide(L)' 'STSLRHAGDKMSEAVIAYIRKKKGILIGTKTAEDLKVTVGSAMLNKDENGEEIIRTVNARGRDLVSGLPKTFEVN' A
#
# COMPACT_ATOMS: atom_id res chain seq x y z
N SER A 1 -4.65 -0.22 -32.50
CA SER A 1 -4.56 0.47 -31.21
C SER A 1 -4.80 -0.56 -30.11
N THR A 2 -3.78 -0.92 -29.32
CA THR A 2 -3.94 -1.85 -28.19
C THR A 2 -4.11 -1.04 -26.92
N SER A 3 -5.35 -0.87 -26.47
CA SER A 3 -5.64 -0.22 -25.20
C SER A 3 -5.47 -1.22 -24.06
N LEU A 4 -4.40 -1.06 -23.29
CA LEU A 4 -4.17 -1.87 -22.10
C LEU A 4 -4.98 -1.28 -20.92
N ARG A 5 -6.08 -1.92 -20.53
CA ARG A 5 -6.84 -1.58 -19.30
C ARG A 5 -6.13 -2.12 -18.05
N HIS A 6 -4.87 -1.74 -17.87
CA HIS A 6 -4.09 -1.98 -16.65
C HIS A 6 -3.61 -0.61 -16.17
N ALA A 7 -4.43 0.05 -15.36
CA ALA A 7 -4.16 1.39 -14.85
C ALA A 7 -4.22 1.39 -13.32
N GLY A 8 -4.35 2.60 -12.73
CA GLY A 8 -4.27 2.85 -11.30
C GLY A 8 -5.09 1.90 -10.43
N ASP A 9 -6.31 1.52 -10.85
CA ASP A 9 -7.19 0.62 -10.09
C ASP A 9 -6.55 -0.73 -9.77
N LYS A 10 -5.84 -1.33 -10.74
CA LYS A 10 -5.20 -2.64 -10.54
C LYS A 10 -4.02 -2.56 -9.59
N MET A 11 -3.31 -1.42 -9.55
CA MET A 11 -2.29 -1.21 -8.53
C MET A 11 -2.90 -1.11 -7.14
N SER A 12 -4.02 -0.39 -7.01
CA SER A 12 -4.73 -0.26 -5.73
C SER A 12 -5.27 -1.62 -5.27
N GLU A 13 -5.82 -2.44 -6.17
CA GLU A 13 -6.21 -3.82 -5.89
C GLU A 13 -5.03 -4.69 -5.43
N ALA A 14 -3.88 -4.57 -6.08
CA ALA A 14 -2.67 -5.29 -5.70
C ALA A 14 -2.18 -4.89 -4.28
N VAL A 15 -2.24 -3.60 -3.93
CA VAL A 15 -1.93 -3.11 -2.59
C VAL A 15 -2.88 -3.71 -1.56
N ILE A 16 -4.19 -3.70 -1.81
CA ILE A 16 -5.19 -4.31 -0.92
C ILE A 16 -4.87 -5.79 -0.71
N ALA A 17 -4.62 -6.54 -1.79
CA ALA A 17 -4.32 -7.96 -1.72
C ALA A 17 -3.03 -8.23 -0.93
N TYR A 18 -1.99 -7.41 -1.14
CA TYR A 18 -0.73 -7.52 -0.41
C TYR A 18 -0.90 -7.30 1.09
N ILE A 19 -1.60 -6.23 1.50
CA ILE A 19 -1.86 -5.93 2.91
C ILE A 19 -2.71 -7.02 3.55
N ARG A 20 -3.73 -7.50 2.83
CA ARG A 20 -4.56 -8.62 3.28
C ARG A 20 -3.73 -9.86 3.56
N LYS A 21 -2.81 -10.21 2.67
CA LYS A 21 -1.96 -11.41 2.78
C LYS A 21 -0.86 -11.26 3.84
N LYS A 22 -0.22 -10.09 3.94
CA LYS A 22 0.95 -9.87 4.83
C LYS A 22 0.55 -9.51 6.26
N LYS A 23 -0.52 -8.74 6.45
CA LYS A 23 -0.94 -8.23 7.77
C LYS A 23 -2.26 -8.82 8.28
N GLY A 24 -3.02 -9.53 7.44
CA GLY A 24 -4.36 -10.03 7.83
C GLY A 24 -5.39 -8.91 8.00
N ILE A 25 -5.16 -7.76 7.38
CA ILE A 25 -5.99 -6.55 7.53
C ILE A 25 -6.65 -6.25 6.19
N LEU A 26 -7.94 -5.97 6.22
CA LEU A 26 -8.71 -5.46 5.11
C LEU A 26 -8.65 -3.93 5.10
N ILE A 27 -8.24 -3.35 3.99
CA ILE A 27 -8.27 -1.91 3.73
C ILE A 27 -9.17 -1.60 2.53
N GLY A 28 -9.77 -0.41 2.53
CA GLY A 28 -10.56 0.07 1.40
C GLY A 28 -9.68 0.65 0.28
N THR A 29 -10.29 0.87 -0.89
CA THR A 29 -9.63 1.47 -2.07
C THR A 29 -9.04 2.84 -1.78
N LYS A 30 -9.73 3.69 -1.01
CA LYS A 30 -9.21 5.02 -0.62
C LYS A 30 -7.92 4.93 0.20
N THR A 31 -7.87 4.04 1.20
CA THR A 31 -6.66 3.81 2.01
C THR A 31 -5.55 3.17 1.18
N ALA A 32 -5.90 2.23 0.28
CA ALA A 32 -4.95 1.62 -0.62
C ALA A 32 -4.36 2.63 -1.61
N GLU A 33 -5.16 3.59 -2.07
CA GLU A 33 -4.71 4.67 -2.95
C GLU A 33 -3.79 5.64 -2.22
N ASP A 34 -4.14 6.02 -0.99
CA ASP A 34 -3.30 6.84 -0.12
C ASP A 34 -1.94 6.17 0.16
N LEU A 35 -1.97 4.86 0.46
CA LEU A 35 -0.75 4.05 0.58
C LEU A 35 0.03 3.97 -0.73
N LYS A 36 -0.65 3.81 -1.87
CA LYS A 36 -0.01 3.78 -3.20
C LYS A 36 0.69 5.09 -3.51
N VAL A 37 0.11 6.24 -3.17
CA VAL A 37 0.73 7.56 -3.42
C VAL A 37 1.85 7.85 -2.41
N THR A 38 1.70 7.40 -1.16
CA THR A 38 2.65 7.74 -0.08
C THR A 38 3.86 6.80 -0.03
N VAL A 39 3.63 5.49 -0.13
CA VAL A 39 4.66 4.43 -0.10
C VAL A 39 5.09 4.05 -1.52
N GLY A 40 4.16 4.08 -2.49
CA GLY A 40 4.44 3.65 -3.84
C GLY A 40 5.46 4.57 -4.50
N SER A 41 6.69 4.07 -4.58
CA SER A 41 7.77 4.74 -5.28
C SER A 41 8.14 3.91 -6.50
N ALA A 42 8.13 4.52 -7.67
CA ALA A 42 8.56 3.87 -8.91
C ALA A 42 10.09 3.65 -8.95
N MET A 43 10.83 4.35 -8.09
CA MET A 43 12.27 4.23 -7.90
C MET A 43 12.57 4.24 -6.40
N LEU A 44 13.58 3.51 -5.94
CA LEU A 44 14.04 3.63 -4.56
C LEU A 44 14.58 5.05 -4.34
N ASN A 45 13.94 5.80 -3.45
CA ASN A 45 14.46 7.09 -3.02
C ASN A 45 15.74 6.80 -2.24
N LYS A 46 16.87 7.31 -2.74
CA LYS A 46 18.14 7.22 -2.05
C LYS A 46 18.41 8.56 -1.37
N ASP A 47 18.87 8.51 -0.12
CA ASP A 47 19.34 9.69 0.57
C ASP A 47 20.66 10.20 -0.04
N GLU A 48 21.12 11.37 0.38
CA GLU A 48 22.40 11.97 -0.04
C GLU A 48 23.62 11.05 0.20
N ASN A 49 23.47 10.08 1.11
CA ASN A 49 24.47 9.04 1.41
C ASN A 49 24.30 7.73 0.59
N GLY A 50 23.33 7.67 -0.31
CA GLY A 50 23.03 6.48 -1.13
C GLY A 50 22.18 5.41 -0.43
N GLU A 51 21.71 5.68 0.79
CA GLU A 51 20.90 4.76 1.59
C GLU A 51 19.42 4.78 1.18
N GLU A 52 18.76 3.63 1.26
CA GLU A 52 17.36 3.47 0.86
C GLU A 52 16.43 4.20 1.85
N ILE A 53 15.75 5.26 1.39
CA ILE A 53 14.73 5.96 2.18
C ILE A 53 13.46 5.12 2.17
N ILE A 54 13.30 4.32 3.22
CA ILE A 54 12.10 3.54 3.50
C ILE A 54 11.06 4.49 4.10
N ARG A 55 9.98 4.77 3.36
CA ARG A 55 8.88 5.59 3.86
C ARG A 55 7.94 4.73 4.68
N THR A 56 8.04 4.89 5.99
CA THR A 56 7.16 4.26 6.96
C THR A 56 5.84 5.03 7.05
N VAL A 57 4.71 4.37 6.79
CA VAL A 57 3.39 5.03 6.80
C VAL A 57 2.41 4.26 7.67
N ASN A 58 1.67 4.99 8.51
CA ASN A 58 0.63 4.44 9.38
C ASN A 58 -0.71 4.44 8.65
N ALA A 59 -1.27 3.25 8.41
CA ALA A 59 -2.58 3.08 7.82
C ALA A 59 -3.56 2.42 8.80
N ARG A 60 -4.85 2.70 8.63
CA ARG A 60 -5.93 2.07 9.39
C ARG A 60 -6.71 1.12 8.50
N GLY A 61 -7.03 -0.04 9.04
CA GLY A 61 -7.86 -1.03 8.38
C GLY A 61 -8.69 -1.82 9.37
N ARG A 62 -9.38 -2.83 8.86
CA ARG A 62 -10.18 -3.76 9.64
C ARG A 62 -9.44 -5.08 9.73
N ASP A 63 -9.17 -5.52 10.94
CA ASP A 63 -8.54 -6.81 11.17
C ASP A 63 -9.52 -7.93 10.76
N LEU A 64 -9.07 -8.90 9.95
CA LEU A 64 -9.93 -9.97 9.44
C LEU A 64 -10.31 -11.01 10.50
N VAL A 65 -9.53 -11.10 11.58
CA VAL A 65 -9.74 -12.09 12.63
C VAL A 65 -10.68 -11.55 13.70
N SER A 66 -10.37 -10.36 14.22
CA SER A 66 -11.15 -9.71 15.28
C SER A 66 -12.30 -8.85 14.76
N GLY A 67 -12.26 -8.45 13.49
CA GLY A 67 -13.25 -7.55 12.89
C GLY A 67 -13.16 -6.10 13.38
N LEU A 68 -12.20 -5.78 14.26
CA LEU A 68 -12.02 -4.47 14.87
C LEU A 68 -11.11 -3.57 14.02
N PRO A 69 -11.27 -2.24 14.12
CA PRO A 69 -10.34 -1.30 13.51
C PRO A 69 -8.93 -1.45 14.12
N LYS A 70 -7.93 -1.58 13.26
CA LYS A 70 -6.52 -1.72 13.66
C LYS A 70 -5.65 -0.78 12.82
N THR A 71 -4.76 -0.08 13.49
CA THR A 71 -3.70 0.71 12.84
C THR A 71 -2.49 -0.20 12.62
N PHE A 72 -1.86 -0.10 11.46
CA PHE A 72 -0.68 -0.87 11.12
C PHE A 72 0.32 0.00 10.35
N GLU A 73 1.58 -0.35 10.52
CA GLU A 73 2.68 0.31 9.86
C GLU A 73 3.08 -0.46 8.59
N VAL A 74 3.27 0.28 7.50
CA VAL A 74 3.76 -0.19 6.21
C VAL A 74 5.13 0.42 5.96
N ASN A 75 6.13 -0.44 5.74
CA ASN A 75 7.48 -0.12 5.27
C ASN A 75 7.70 -0.84 3.94
#